data_AF-A0A8J7ZBS4-F1
#
_entry.id   AF-A0A8J7ZBS4-F1
#
_cell.length_a   1.000
_cell.length_b   1.000
_cell.length_c   1.000
_cell.angle_alpha   90.00
_cell.angle_beta   90.00
_cell.angle_gamma   90.00
#
_symmetry.space_group_name_H-M   'P 1'
#
loop_
_entity.id
_entity.type
_entity.pdbx_description
1 polymer ?
#
loop_
_entity_poly.entity_id
_entity_poly.type
_entity_poly.pdbx_seq_one_letter_code
_entity_poly.pdbx_strand_id
1 'polypeptide(L)'
;MTRTSEIPGSVRIRTGDGNEWRYDAIEAASRYYDANRSDAVAYACEDVTGAVAFVEDVLGRDDLTVAQRQELAEAASKRLEGVDVEVVDDVRVAPDE
;
A
#
# COMPACT_ATOMS: atom_id res chain seq x y z
N MET A 1 32.64 0.82 22.07
CA MET A 1 32.00 0.13 20.94
C MET A 1 30.85 1.01 20.47
N THR A 2 31.07 1.80 19.41
CA THR A 2 30.03 2.66 18.86
C THR A 2 29.04 1.76 18.13
N ARG A 3 27.77 1.73 18.57
CA ARG A 3 26.68 1.18 17.75
C ARG A 3 26.66 2.00 16.47
N THR A 4 27.16 1.45 15.38
CA THR A 4 26.88 1.96 14.04
C THR A 4 25.36 2.04 13.92
N SER A 5 24.83 3.20 13.54
CA SER A 5 23.40 3.37 13.24
C SER A 5 22.96 2.24 12.30
N GLU A 6 21.92 1.51 12.67
CA GLU A 6 21.39 0.38 11.88
C GLU A 6 20.74 0.86 10.56
N ILE A 7 20.59 2.18 10.38
CA ILE A 7 19.98 2.79 9.20
C ILE A 7 21.08 3.09 8.17
N PRO A 8 21.00 2.53 6.95
CA PRO A 8 21.94 2.83 5.88
C PRO A 8 21.82 4.30 5.44
N GLY A 9 22.93 4.93 5.07
CA GLY A 9 22.94 6.32 4.60
C GLY A 9 22.30 6.53 3.23
N SER A 10 22.10 5.46 2.45
CA SER A 10 21.39 5.53 1.16
C SER A 10 20.85 4.16 0.71
N VAL A 11 19.80 4.21 -0.11
CA VAL A 11 19.25 3.07 -0.86
C VAL A 11 19.42 3.35 -2.35
N ARG A 12 19.97 2.39 -3.10
CA ARG A 12 20.18 2.52 -4.54
C ARG A 12 19.22 1.63 -5.32
N ILE A 13 18.38 2.25 -6.13
CA ILE A 13 17.45 1.55 -7.02
C ILE A 13 18.10 1.36 -8.40
N ARG A 14 18.09 0.11 -8.91
CA ARG A 14 18.58 -0.23 -10.25
C ARG A 14 17.46 -0.06 -11.27
N THR A 15 17.72 0.72 -12.31
CA THR A 15 16.72 1.11 -13.31
C THR A 15 17.11 0.73 -14.75
N GLY A 16 18.22 0.03 -14.95
CA GLY A 16 18.57 -0.55 -16.25
C GLY A 16 18.27 -2.05 -16.29
N ASP A 17 18.61 -2.68 -17.42
CA ASP A 17 18.53 -4.12 -17.64
C ASP A 17 17.09 -4.66 -17.46
N GLY A 18 16.09 -3.98 -18.06
CA GLY A 18 14.68 -4.38 -17.95
C GLY A 18 13.95 -3.78 -16.74
N ASN A 19 14.62 -2.91 -15.97
CA ASN A 19 14.03 -2.23 -14.81
C ASN A 19 13.73 -0.74 -15.10
N GLU A 20 13.63 -0.36 -16.36
CA GLU A 20 13.41 1.02 -16.79
C GLU A 20 12.09 1.57 -16.22
N TRP A 21 11.08 0.71 -16.06
CA TRP A 21 9.80 1.06 -15.44
C TRP A 21 9.95 1.64 -14.02
N ARG A 22 10.98 1.25 -13.27
CA ARG A 22 11.24 1.80 -11.93
C ARG A 22 11.65 3.26 -12.02
N TYR A 23 12.45 3.63 -13.03
CA TYR A 23 12.82 5.02 -13.25
C TYR A 23 11.58 5.85 -13.61
N ASP A 24 10.76 5.35 -14.53
CA ASP A 24 9.54 6.04 -14.94
C ASP A 24 8.55 6.22 -13.77
N ALA A 25 8.39 5.20 -12.91
CA ALA A 25 7.58 5.29 -11.71
C ALA A 25 8.12 6.34 -10.71
N ILE A 26 9.44 6.37 -10.48
CA ILE A 26 10.09 7.35 -9.60
C ILE A 26 9.93 8.78 -10.17
N GLU A 27 10.07 8.95 -11.49
CA GLU A 27 9.84 10.24 -12.16
C GLU A 27 8.38 10.68 -12.03
N ALA A 28 7.42 9.77 -12.19
CA ALA A 28 6.01 10.05 -12.00
C ALA A 28 5.71 10.50 -10.56
N ALA A 29 6.22 9.78 -9.56
CA ALA A 29 6.09 10.16 -8.15
C ALA A 29 6.75 11.52 -7.88
N SER A 30 7.96 11.75 -8.41
CA SER A 30 8.68 13.02 -8.24
C SER A 30 7.88 14.22 -8.77
N ARG A 31 7.21 14.06 -9.91
CA ARG A 31 6.33 15.08 -10.48
C ARG A 31 5.05 15.28 -9.67
N TYR A 32 4.47 14.19 -9.16
CA TYR A 32 3.25 14.25 -8.34
C TYR A 32 3.49 15.00 -7.02
N TYR A 33 4.58 14.68 -6.32
CA TYR A 33 4.92 15.32 -5.05
C TYR A 33 5.68 16.64 -5.20
N ASP A 34 6.06 17.03 -6.43
CA ASP A 34 6.98 18.15 -6.70
C ASP A 34 8.26 18.08 -5.85
N ALA A 35 8.87 16.90 -5.83
CA ALA A 35 9.98 16.57 -4.94
C ALA A 35 11.15 15.94 -5.71
N ASN A 36 12.33 15.92 -5.08
CA ASN A 36 13.44 15.15 -5.63
C ASN A 36 13.12 13.63 -5.53
N ARG A 37 13.85 12.82 -6.31
CA ARG A 37 13.60 11.37 -6.41
C ARG A 37 13.68 10.63 -5.09
N SER A 38 14.57 11.04 -4.17
CA SER A 38 14.73 10.38 -2.89
C SER A 38 13.52 10.63 -1.99
N ASP A 39 13.09 11.88 -1.88
CA ASP A 39 11.90 12.25 -1.10
C ASP A 39 10.64 11.66 -1.73
N ALA A 40 10.52 11.69 -3.06
CA ALA A 40 9.38 11.11 -3.76
C ALA A 40 9.22 9.61 -3.51
N VAL A 41 10.33 8.86 -3.47
CA VAL A 41 10.31 7.43 -3.10
C VAL A 41 9.90 7.26 -1.64
N ALA A 42 10.42 8.08 -0.73
CA ALA A 42 10.06 8.01 0.68
C ALA A 42 8.57 8.30 0.90
N TYR A 43 8.03 9.35 0.28
CA TYR A 43 6.61 9.71 0.35
C TYR A 43 5.72 8.62 -0.25
N ALA A 44 6.10 8.05 -1.40
CA ALA A 44 5.34 6.92 -1.97
C ALA A 44 5.32 5.70 -1.04
N CYS A 45 6.42 5.41 -0.34
CA CYS A 45 6.46 4.35 0.66
C CYS A 45 5.63 4.65 1.92
N GLU A 46 5.52 5.91 2.33
CA GLU A 46 4.62 6.33 3.41
C GLU A 46 3.15 6.22 2.98
N ASP A 47 2.82 6.77 1.82
CA ASP A 47 1.47 6.81 1.27
C ASP A 47 0.90 5.42 1.00
N VAL A 48 1.71 4.46 0.52
CA VAL A 48 1.20 3.09 0.30
C VAL A 48 0.76 2.45 1.61
N THR A 49 1.49 2.68 2.71
CA THR A 49 1.09 2.16 4.03
C THR A 49 -0.16 2.84 4.55
N GLY A 50 -0.29 4.16 4.35
CA GLY A 50 -1.50 4.91 4.68
C GLY A 50 -2.71 4.49 3.84
N ALA A 51 -2.51 4.20 2.56
CA ALA A 51 -3.56 3.74 1.65
C ALA A 51 -4.10 2.36 2.03
N VAL A 52 -3.22 1.42 2.40
CA VAL A 52 -3.63 0.09 2.90
C VAL A 52 -4.44 0.23 4.19
N ALA A 53 -3.94 1.00 5.17
CA ALA A 53 -4.67 1.24 6.42
C ALA A 53 -6.04 1.90 6.17
N PHE A 54 -6.10 2.86 5.24
CA PHE A 54 -7.36 3.48 4.86
C PHE A 54 -8.34 2.49 4.21
N VAL A 55 -7.86 1.56 3.37
CA VAL A 55 -8.70 0.51 2.80
C VAL A 55 -9.24 -0.41 3.89
N GLU A 56 -8.40 -0.83 4.85
CA GLU A 56 -8.83 -1.62 6.01
C GLU A 56 -9.91 -0.88 6.82
N ASP A 57 -9.69 0.41 7.13
CA ASP A 57 -10.66 1.24 7.87
C ASP A 57 -11.99 1.36 7.12
N VAL A 58 -11.96 1.58 5.81
CA VAL A 58 -13.17 1.67 4.99
C VAL A 58 -13.91 0.34 4.96
N LEU A 59 -13.20 -0.77 4.77
CA LEU A 59 -13.79 -2.11 4.75
C LEU A 59 -14.28 -2.55 6.13
N GLY A 60 -13.69 -2.03 7.22
CA GLY A 60 -14.13 -2.29 8.59
C GLY A 60 -15.40 -1.57 9.02
N ARG A 61 -15.98 -0.71 8.16
CA ARG A 61 -17.18 0.04 8.49
C ARG A 61 -18.42 -0.84 8.61
N ASP A 62 -19.16 -0.67 9.71
CA ASP A 62 -20.39 -1.41 10.02
C ASP A 62 -21.56 -1.05 9.09
N ASP A 63 -21.51 0.09 8.39
CA ASP A 63 -22.58 0.53 7.49
C ASP A 63 -22.46 -0.05 6.08
N LEU A 64 -21.40 -0.81 5.79
CA LEU A 64 -21.26 -1.53 4.54
C LEU A 64 -21.86 -2.93 4.64
N THR A 65 -22.57 -3.33 3.59
CA THR A 65 -22.93 -4.73 3.40
C THR A 65 -21.71 -5.56 3.00
N VAL A 66 -21.75 -6.87 3.22
CA VAL A 66 -20.72 -7.82 2.77
C VAL A 66 -20.41 -7.65 1.28
N ALA A 67 -21.45 -7.54 0.45
CA ALA A 67 -21.28 -7.36 -1.00
C ALA A 67 -20.55 -6.06 -1.36
N GLN A 68 -20.84 -4.96 -0.65
CA GLN A 68 -20.14 -3.69 -0.84
C GLN A 68 -18.68 -3.76 -0.39
N ARG A 69 -18.39 -4.46 0.72
CA ARG A 69 -17.01 -4.70 1.15
C ARG A 69 -16.25 -5.51 0.10
N GLN A 70 -16.86 -6.56 -0.44
CA GLN A 70 -16.25 -7.38 -1.48
C GLN A 70 -15.97 -6.59 -2.78
N GLU A 71 -16.92 -5.75 -3.21
CA GLU A 71 -16.73 -4.89 -4.38
C GLU A 71 -15.57 -3.89 -4.18
N LEU A 72 -15.52 -3.24 -3.01
CA LEU A 72 -14.46 -2.30 -2.67
C LEU A 72 -13.09 -2.99 -2.54
N ALA A 73 -13.05 -4.19 -1.97
CA ALA A 73 -11.84 -5.00 -1.88
C ALA A 73 -11.32 -5.38 -3.28
N GLU A 74 -12.18 -5.85 -4.18
CA GLU A 74 -11.80 -6.16 -5.55
C GLU A 74 -11.30 -4.91 -6.30
N ALA A 75 -11.95 -3.76 -6.10
CA ALA A 75 -11.51 -2.50 -6.68
C ALA A 75 -10.14 -2.06 -6.14
N ALA A 76 -9.87 -2.29 -4.85
CA ALA A 76 -8.59 -2.00 -4.22
C ALA A 76 -7.47 -2.90 -4.78
N SER A 77 -7.67 -4.22 -4.85
CA SER A 77 -6.70 -5.19 -5.39
C SER A 77 -6.32 -4.89 -6.84
N LYS A 78 -7.25 -4.37 -7.65
CA LYS A 78 -6.96 -3.96 -9.04
C LYS A 78 -6.10 -2.71 -9.14
N ARG A 79 -6.11 -1.86 -8.10
CA ARG A 79 -5.51 -0.52 -8.14
C ARG A 79 -4.20 -0.42 -7.36
N LEU A 80 -4.02 -1.22 -6.33
CA LEU A 80 -2.82 -1.29 -5.52
C LEU A 80 -1.93 -2.43 -6.02
N GLU A 81 -0.88 -2.08 -6.76
CA GLU A 81 0.05 -3.09 -7.28
C GLU A 81 0.77 -3.81 -6.12
N GLY A 82 0.71 -5.14 -6.12
CA GLY A 82 1.33 -5.97 -5.09
C GLY A 82 0.52 -6.10 -3.79
N VAL A 83 -0.72 -5.59 -3.74
CA VAL A 83 -1.64 -5.75 -2.62
C VAL A 83 -2.84 -6.55 -3.07
N ASP A 84 -3.16 -7.62 -2.34
CA ASP A 84 -4.39 -8.39 -2.51
C ASP A 84 -5.26 -8.22 -1.26
N VAL A 85 -6.48 -7.73 -1.46
CA VAL A 85 -7.43 -7.43 -0.40
C VAL A 85 -8.57 -8.45 -0.45
N GLU A 86 -8.72 -9.21 0.63
CA GLU A 86 -9.77 -10.20 0.80
C GLU A 86 -10.68 -9.84 1.99
N VAL A 87 -11.99 -10.04 1.82
CA VAL A 87 -12.97 -9.86 2.91
C VAL A 87 -13.29 -11.23 3.49
N VAL A 88 -12.98 -11.42 4.78
CA VAL A 88 -13.29 -12.64 5.53
C VAL A 88 -14.35 -12.32 6.58
N ASP A 89 -15.58 -12.79 6.37
CA ASP A 89 -16.67 -12.67 7.35
C ASP A 89 -16.68 -13.90 8.29
N ASP A 90 -16.67 -13.67 9.61
CA ASP A 90 -16.77 -14.71 10.65
C ASP A 90 -18.25 -15.06 10.90
N VAL A 91 -18.67 -16.28 10.58
CA VAL A 91 -20.03 -16.76 10.85
C VAL A 91 -20.07 -17.45 12.21
N ARG A 92 -20.83 -16.88 13.17
CA ARG A 92 -21.04 -17.46 14.49
C ARG A 92 -22.45 -18.04 14.61
N VAL A 93 -22.54 -19.30 15.02
CA VAL A 93 -23.80 -19.97 15.32
C VAL A 93 -24.02 -19.93 16.83
N ALA A 94 -25.11 -19.31 17.28
CA ALA A 94 -25.56 -19.34 18.67
C ALA A 94 -26.68 -20.40 18.83
N PRO A 95 -26.80 -21.06 20.00
CA PRO A 95 -27.90 -21.99 20.27
C PRO A 95 -29.25 -21.26 20.31
N ASP A 96 -30.30 -21.89 19.77
CA ASP A 96 -31.69 -21.49 19.99
C ASP A 96 -32.04 -21.67 21.48
N GLU A 97 -32.61 -20.63 22.11
CA GLU A 97 -33.19 -20.69 23.48
C GLU A 97 -34.48 -21.51 23.54
#